data_AF-A0A3B0B124-F1
#
_entry.id   AF-A0A3B0B124-F1
#
_cell.length_a   1.000
_cell.length_b   1.000
_cell.length_c   1.000
_cell.angle_alpha   90.00
_cell.angle_beta   90.00
_cell.angle_gamma   90.00
#
_symmetry.space_group_name_H-M   'P 1'
#
loop_
_entity.id
_entity.type
_entity.pdbx_description
1 polymer ?
#
loop_
_entity_poly.entity_id
_entity_poly.type
_entity_poly.pdbx_seq_one_letter_code
_entity_poly.pdbx_strand_id
1 'polypeptide(L)'
;MGPVVELGRNLAVDLKHPSMSPQWRAIDSRAVDEPFRSYQSELEPLYRTKVYAWEIGLYLAHFDGLVSAFFNRDLAQAMAVAQRSAEAHPEELSTRYVVEDAIRRHCSCWDYLFQILVHFLGLQDGVLPQRRDKERLASMVMFDLDFPADHGITHVRQTPKDRQEALRAFRRIRKTVEFSDKGSRADRFFKRVRMQYAPSEWLSEVKRLLRTPSVREIHDLRNQITHAHPLTAQMYPSFDFGGVPGPGLSYRKPANVVSLMSTLNAAHSNLERAVRVARTAIVGFEVPNSKGNAGVRFEVDELACADCGERTFLPRLMPPSHNRFCRLCGANEDRLECTATTPVPQPVWFDMLRESTTDLQKLKSPPAK
;
A
#
# COMPACT_ATOMS: atom_id res chain seq x y z
N MET A 1 -24.06 -12.77 14.29
CA MET A 1 -22.85 -12.34 15.01
C MET A 1 -21.85 -13.48 14.94
N GLY A 2 -20.91 -13.43 14.00
CA GLY A 2 -19.85 -14.43 13.86
C GLY A 2 -18.74 -14.19 14.89
N PRO A 3 -17.89 -15.18 15.17
CA PRO A 3 -16.80 -15.04 16.13
C PRO A 3 -15.84 -13.94 15.66
N VAL A 4 -15.61 -12.97 16.55
CA VAL A 4 -14.49 -12.03 16.43
C VAL A 4 -13.22 -12.89 16.48
N VAL A 5 -12.49 -12.95 15.38
CA VAL A 5 -11.17 -13.56 15.36
C VAL A 5 -10.28 -12.67 16.22
N GLU A 6 -9.97 -13.11 17.45
CA GLU A 6 -8.93 -12.52 18.29
C GLU A 6 -7.56 -12.75 17.63
N LEU A 7 -7.23 -11.91 16.64
CA LEU A 7 -5.89 -11.78 16.09
C LEU A 7 -5.05 -10.92 17.04
N GLY A 8 -4.65 -11.50 18.16
CA GLY A 8 -3.67 -10.84 19.01
C GLY A 8 -3.74 -11.32 20.43
N ARG A 9 -2.76 -12.15 20.83
CA ARG A 9 -2.23 -12.08 22.21
C ARG A 9 -0.92 -12.80 22.47
N ASN A 10 -0.38 -13.62 21.56
CA ASN A 10 0.92 -14.25 21.79
C ASN A 10 1.76 -14.34 20.50
N LEU A 11 2.43 -13.24 20.15
CA LEU A 11 3.57 -13.27 19.22
C LEU A 11 4.82 -12.94 20.04
N ALA A 12 5.36 -13.95 20.72
CA ALA A 12 6.73 -13.86 21.21
C ALA A 12 7.66 -13.70 20.01
N VAL A 13 8.65 -12.81 20.11
CA VAL A 13 9.61 -12.58 19.03
C VAL A 13 10.48 -13.84 18.87
N ASP A 14 10.25 -14.63 17.82
CA ASP A 14 11.07 -15.81 17.53
C ASP A 14 12.42 -15.40 16.92
N LEU A 15 13.34 -14.92 17.77
CA LEU A 15 14.73 -14.65 17.41
C LEU A 15 15.53 -15.94 17.13
N LYS A 16 14.94 -17.12 17.32
CA LYS A 16 15.57 -18.42 17.04
C LYS A 16 15.27 -18.93 15.63
N HIS A 17 14.48 -18.21 14.84
CA HIS A 17 14.17 -18.61 13.46
C HIS A 17 15.46 -18.80 12.63
N PRO A 18 15.60 -19.88 11.83
CA PRO A 18 16.83 -20.20 11.11
C PRO A 18 17.32 -19.12 10.14
N SER A 19 16.43 -18.24 9.68
CA SER A 19 16.77 -17.11 8.80
C SER A 19 17.41 -15.92 9.53
N MET A 20 17.42 -15.92 10.88
CA MET A 20 18.09 -14.90 11.69
C MET A 20 19.58 -15.21 11.77
N SER A 21 20.44 -14.21 11.57
CA SER A 21 21.89 -14.42 11.66
C SER A 21 22.27 -14.89 13.08
N PRO A 22 23.35 -15.67 13.26
CA PRO A 22 23.80 -16.14 14.58
C PRO A 22 23.99 -15.02 15.62
N GLN A 23 24.30 -13.82 15.17
CA GLN A 23 24.49 -12.61 15.99
C GLN A 23 23.18 -12.15 16.64
N TRP A 24 22.04 -12.41 16.00
CA TRP A 24 20.71 -12.09 16.51
C TRP A 24 20.23 -13.04 17.61
N ARG A 25 20.82 -14.24 17.68
CA ARG A 25 20.54 -15.22 18.76
C ARG A 25 21.20 -14.84 20.08
N ALA A 26 22.18 -13.93 20.06
CA ALA A 26 22.86 -13.42 21.24
C ALA A 26 22.11 -12.25 21.91
N ILE A 27 21.17 -11.62 21.20
CA ILE A 27 20.30 -10.60 21.76
C ILE A 27 19.23 -11.32 22.58
N ASP A 28 19.18 -11.05 23.89
CA ASP A 28 18.14 -11.61 24.77
C ASP A 28 16.76 -11.22 24.22
N SER A 29 15.96 -12.21 23.83
CA SER A 29 14.62 -11.98 23.27
C SER A 29 13.74 -11.16 24.22
N ARG A 30 13.93 -11.32 25.54
CA ARG A 30 13.21 -10.53 26.54
C ARG A 30 13.58 -9.05 26.52
N ALA A 31 14.81 -8.73 26.13
CA ALA A 31 15.26 -7.34 26.01
C ALA A 31 14.63 -6.62 24.81
N VAL A 32 14.19 -7.35 23.78
CA VAL A 32 13.58 -6.77 22.55
C VAL A 32 12.07 -6.63 22.66
N ASP A 33 11.41 -7.42 23.52
CA ASP A 33 9.95 -7.47 23.64
C ASP A 33 9.32 -6.11 24.01
N GLU A 34 9.92 -5.36 24.94
CA GLU A 34 9.41 -4.04 25.35
C GLU A 34 9.54 -3.00 24.21
N PRO A 35 10.72 -2.76 23.60
CA PRO A 35 10.84 -1.88 22.44
C PRO A 35 9.96 -2.30 21.27
N PHE A 36 9.83 -3.61 21.02
CA PHE A 36 8.97 -4.15 19.97
C PHE A 36 7.53 -3.69 20.16
N ARG A 37 6.96 -3.85 21.36
CA ARG A 37 5.62 -3.36 21.67
C ARG A 37 5.48 -1.85 21.52
N SER A 38 6.54 -1.09 21.83
CA SER A 38 6.51 0.38 21.68
C SER A 38 6.48 0.86 20.23
N TYR A 39 6.96 0.05 19.28
CA TYR A 39 6.89 0.31 17.85
C TYR A 39 5.66 -0.30 17.17
N GLN A 40 4.87 -1.09 17.90
CA GLN A 40 3.57 -1.53 17.43
C GLN A 40 2.56 -0.41 17.60
N SER A 41 1.64 -0.32 16.64
CA SER A 41 0.52 0.60 16.69
C SER A 41 -0.76 -0.20 16.67
N GLU A 42 -1.62 0.06 17.65
CA GLU A 42 -3.03 -0.30 17.54
C GLU A 42 -3.64 0.53 16.42
N LEU A 43 -3.67 -0.06 15.23
CA LEU A 43 -4.34 0.52 14.06
C LEU A 43 -5.83 0.24 14.17
N GLU A 44 -6.45 0.54 15.32
CA GLU A 44 -7.87 0.27 15.53
C GLU A 44 -8.75 1.09 14.57
N PRO A 45 -9.81 0.49 14.01
CA PRO A 45 -10.76 1.21 13.18
C PRO A 45 -11.63 2.15 14.02
N LEU A 46 -11.61 3.43 13.68
CA LEU A 46 -12.69 4.34 14.06
C LEU A 46 -13.85 4.13 13.08
N TYR A 47 -14.72 3.15 13.35
CA TYR A 47 -15.96 2.96 12.58
C TYR A 47 -16.91 4.14 12.86
N ARG A 48 -16.74 5.25 12.14
CA ARG A 48 -17.66 6.40 12.25
C ARG A 48 -18.82 6.34 11.27
N THR A 49 -18.77 5.48 10.26
CA THR A 49 -19.76 5.41 9.19
C THR A 49 -20.17 3.97 8.88
N LYS A 50 -21.47 3.75 8.71
CA LYS A 50 -22.01 2.53 8.10
C LYS A 50 -21.68 2.59 6.61
N VAL A 51 -20.62 1.93 6.16
CA VAL A 51 -20.23 1.96 4.74
C VAL A 51 -20.48 0.63 4.05
N TYR A 52 -20.90 0.74 2.80
CA TYR A 52 -21.37 -0.29 1.89
C TYR A 52 -20.40 -1.45 1.68
N ALA A 53 -20.97 -2.64 1.72
CA ALA A 53 -20.33 -3.90 2.03
C ALA A 53 -19.87 -4.65 0.77
N TRP A 54 -18.58 -4.52 0.41
CA TRP A 54 -17.67 -5.61 -0.01
C TRP A 54 -16.33 -5.04 -0.53
N GLU A 55 -16.36 -3.95 -1.30
CA GLU A 55 -15.14 -3.32 -1.87
C GLU A 55 -14.22 -2.74 -0.79
N ILE A 56 -14.79 -2.12 0.25
CA ILE A 56 -14.03 -1.69 1.43
C ILE A 56 -13.36 -2.89 2.09
N GLY A 57 -14.04 -4.04 2.13
CA GLY A 57 -13.47 -5.28 2.64
C GLY A 57 -12.22 -5.68 1.87
N LEU A 58 -12.21 -5.55 0.54
CA LEU A 58 -11.04 -5.84 -0.28
C LEU A 58 -9.90 -4.85 -0.04
N TYR A 59 -10.16 -3.54 -0.14
CA TYR A 59 -9.11 -2.53 0.06
C TYR A 59 -8.55 -2.56 1.48
N LEU A 60 -9.41 -2.73 2.49
CA LEU A 60 -9.02 -2.81 3.88
C LEU A 60 -8.27 -4.10 4.19
N ALA A 61 -8.70 -5.26 3.67
CA ALA A 61 -7.98 -6.52 3.84
C ALA A 61 -6.57 -6.45 3.21
N HIS A 62 -6.44 -5.85 2.02
CA HIS A 62 -5.15 -5.64 1.38
C HIS A 62 -4.28 -4.65 2.17
N PHE A 63 -4.86 -3.55 2.65
CA PHE A 63 -4.15 -2.59 3.49
C PHE A 63 -3.67 -3.23 4.79
N ASP A 64 -4.55 -3.93 5.50
CA ASP A 64 -4.23 -4.54 6.78
C ASP A 64 -3.23 -5.71 6.64
N GLY A 65 -3.34 -6.51 5.58
CA GLY A 65 -2.41 -7.60 5.29
C GLY A 65 -1.03 -7.15 4.83
N LEU A 66 -0.92 -6.08 4.04
CA LEU A 66 0.37 -5.66 3.44
C LEU A 66 1.03 -4.47 4.14
N VAL A 67 0.26 -3.52 4.65
CA VAL A 67 0.77 -2.31 5.31
C VAL A 67 0.73 -2.47 6.82
N SER A 68 -0.44 -2.71 7.40
CA SER A 68 -0.61 -2.80 8.86
C SER A 68 0.20 -3.97 9.44
N ALA A 69 0.13 -5.16 8.86
CA ALA A 69 0.89 -6.32 9.33
C ALA A 69 2.40 -6.15 9.15
N PHE A 70 2.86 -5.61 8.02
CA PHE A 70 4.28 -5.33 7.81
C PHE A 70 4.80 -4.27 8.79
N PHE A 71 4.01 -3.22 9.04
CA PHE A 71 4.33 -2.17 10.02
C PHE A 71 4.45 -2.76 11.43
N ASN A 72 3.42 -3.49 11.90
CA ASN A 72 3.33 -4.00 13.27
C ASN A 72 4.18 -5.25 13.56
N ARG A 73 4.69 -5.93 12.54
CA ARG A 73 5.54 -7.11 12.72
C ARG A 73 6.95 -6.84 12.22
N ASP A 74 7.10 -6.76 10.90
CA ASP A 74 8.40 -6.80 10.25
C ASP A 74 9.20 -5.51 10.48
N LEU A 75 8.55 -4.34 10.45
CA LEU A 75 9.17 -3.06 10.75
C LEU A 75 9.35 -2.86 12.26
N ALA A 76 8.31 -3.08 13.07
CA ALA A 76 8.40 -2.95 14.52
C ALA A 76 9.54 -3.79 15.12
N GLN A 77 9.72 -5.03 14.64
CA GLN A 77 10.82 -5.89 15.07
C GLN A 77 12.19 -5.32 14.69
N ALA A 78 12.35 -4.83 13.46
CA ALA A 78 13.62 -4.26 13.02
C ALA A 78 13.95 -2.96 13.79
N MET A 79 12.95 -2.12 14.05
CA MET A 79 13.09 -0.92 14.86
C MET A 79 13.53 -1.26 16.29
N ALA A 80 12.90 -2.26 16.91
CA ALA A 80 13.21 -2.71 18.26
C ALA A 80 14.65 -3.24 18.40
N VAL A 81 15.08 -4.08 17.46
CA VAL A 81 16.45 -4.60 17.49
C VAL A 81 17.47 -3.50 17.18
N ALA A 82 17.16 -2.61 16.25
CA ALA A 82 18.02 -1.47 15.93
C ALA A 82 18.20 -0.54 17.14
N GLN A 83 17.12 -0.23 17.85
CA GLN A 83 17.16 0.56 19.08
C GLN A 83 18.02 -0.11 20.14
N ARG A 84 17.77 -1.39 20.46
CA ARG A 84 18.53 -2.10 21.50
C ARG A 84 20.02 -2.21 21.17
N SER A 85 20.36 -2.50 19.91
CA SER A 85 21.75 -2.59 19.49
C SER A 85 22.44 -1.22 19.56
N ALA A 86 21.73 -0.14 19.20
CA ALA A 86 22.23 1.23 19.30
C ALA A 86 22.43 1.70 20.76
N GLU A 87 21.57 1.26 21.69
CA GLU A 87 21.69 1.54 23.12
C GLU A 87 22.87 0.78 23.75
N ALA A 88 23.03 -0.50 23.44
CA ALA A 88 24.03 -1.36 24.06
C ALA A 88 25.43 -1.19 23.44
N HIS A 89 25.49 -1.09 22.11
CA HIS A 89 26.74 -1.21 21.36
C HIS A 89 26.79 -0.23 20.16
N PRO A 90 26.68 1.10 20.38
CA PRO A 90 26.58 2.08 19.29
C PRO A 90 27.79 2.12 18.34
N GLU A 91 28.96 1.72 18.82
CA GLU A 91 30.20 1.72 18.04
C GLU A 91 30.41 0.44 17.22
N GLU A 92 29.65 -0.62 17.49
CA GLU A 92 29.83 -1.90 16.81
C GLU A 92 29.33 -1.86 15.37
N LEU A 93 30.05 -2.57 14.49
CA LEU A 93 29.67 -2.69 13.08
C LEU A 93 28.35 -3.46 12.91
N SER A 94 28.10 -4.47 13.74
CA SER A 94 26.85 -5.23 13.84
C SER A 94 25.65 -4.30 14.03
N THR A 95 25.77 -3.32 14.93
CA THR A 95 24.74 -2.32 15.22
C THR A 95 24.38 -1.49 13.98
N ARG A 96 25.37 -1.12 13.17
CA ARG A 96 25.12 -0.36 11.93
C ARG A 96 24.29 -1.17 10.94
N TYR A 97 24.59 -2.46 10.78
CA TYR A 97 23.82 -3.35 9.91
C TYR A 97 22.35 -3.49 10.32
N VAL A 98 22.05 -3.56 11.62
CA VAL A 98 20.66 -3.67 12.07
C VAL A 98 19.89 -2.36 11.87
N VAL A 99 20.55 -1.21 12.04
CA VAL A 99 19.97 0.10 11.75
C VAL A 99 19.70 0.27 10.25
N GLU A 100 20.60 -0.21 9.38
CA GLU A 100 20.37 -0.25 7.94
C GLU A 100 19.11 -1.06 7.57
N ASP A 101 18.91 -2.23 8.20
CA ASP A 101 17.73 -3.06 7.95
C ASP A 101 16.45 -2.33 8.37
N ALA A 102 16.45 -1.68 9.53
CA ALA A 102 15.33 -0.87 10.00
C ALA A 102 15.01 0.29 9.03
N ILE A 103 16.03 1.01 8.53
CA ILE A 103 15.88 2.05 7.49
C ILE A 103 15.25 1.48 6.22
N ARG A 104 15.75 0.34 5.72
CA ARG A 104 15.23 -0.29 4.50
C ARG A 104 13.78 -0.70 4.66
N ARG A 105 13.41 -1.29 5.79
CA ARG A 105 12.02 -1.70 6.08
C ARG A 105 11.12 -0.49 6.27
N HIS A 106 11.58 0.57 6.94
CA HIS A 106 10.84 1.82 7.10
C HIS A 106 10.46 2.40 5.74
N CYS A 107 11.44 2.55 4.84
CA CYS A 107 11.15 3.03 3.50
C CYS A 107 10.31 2.06 2.66
N SER A 108 10.38 0.76 2.93
CA SER A 108 9.56 -0.26 2.23
C SER A 108 8.09 -0.19 2.67
N CYS A 109 7.83 0.14 3.95
CA CYS A 109 6.48 0.36 4.43
C CYS A 109 5.82 1.57 3.74
N TRP A 110 6.57 2.66 3.50
CA TRP A 110 6.10 3.76 2.65
C TRP A 110 5.80 3.31 1.21
N ASP A 111 6.65 2.44 0.64
CA ASP A 111 6.42 1.90 -0.71
C ASP A 111 5.11 1.09 -0.77
N TYR A 112 4.83 0.25 0.23
CA TYR A 112 3.57 -0.51 0.33
C TYR A 112 2.37 0.40 0.51
N LEU A 113 2.49 1.42 1.37
CA LEU A 113 1.44 2.42 1.57
C LEU A 113 1.06 3.08 0.24
N PHE A 114 2.04 3.57 -0.54
CA PHE A 114 1.74 4.19 -1.83
C PHE A 114 1.18 3.22 -2.88
N GLN A 115 1.57 1.93 -2.85
CA GLN A 115 0.98 0.93 -3.75
C GLN A 115 -0.51 0.75 -3.47
N ILE A 116 -0.89 0.61 -2.20
CA ILE A 116 -2.29 0.52 -1.81
C ILE A 116 -3.04 1.80 -2.14
N LEU A 117 -2.46 2.97 -1.84
CA LEU A 117 -3.11 4.26 -2.15
C LEU A 117 -3.31 4.48 -3.64
N VAL A 118 -2.40 4.01 -4.50
CA VAL A 118 -2.65 4.07 -5.94
C VAL A 118 -3.82 3.16 -6.32
N HIS A 119 -3.84 1.92 -5.82
CA HIS A 119 -4.91 0.99 -6.12
C HIS A 119 -6.27 1.52 -5.66
N PHE A 120 -6.33 2.01 -4.43
CA PHE A 120 -7.51 2.64 -3.82
C PHE A 120 -8.01 3.87 -4.59
N LEU A 121 -7.08 4.71 -5.08
CA LEU A 121 -7.42 5.88 -5.90
C LEU A 121 -7.58 5.56 -7.39
N GLY A 122 -7.55 4.29 -7.81
CA GLY A 122 -7.68 3.93 -9.22
C GLY A 122 -6.62 4.54 -10.16
N LEU A 123 -5.44 4.95 -9.67
CA LEU A 123 -4.40 5.57 -10.51
C LEU A 123 -3.58 4.53 -11.31
N GLN A 124 -4.21 3.41 -11.68
CA GLN A 124 -3.56 2.18 -12.16
C GLN A 124 -2.95 2.29 -13.57
N ASP A 125 -3.30 3.33 -14.34
CA ASP A 125 -2.71 3.67 -15.66
C ASP A 125 -1.25 4.16 -15.55
N GLY A 126 -0.43 3.48 -14.77
CA GLY A 126 1.00 3.73 -14.59
C GLY A 126 1.55 3.38 -13.21
N VAL A 127 0.94 2.42 -12.50
CA VAL A 127 1.61 1.80 -11.35
C VAL A 127 2.81 1.03 -11.86
N LEU A 128 3.95 1.50 -11.38
CA LEU A 128 5.28 1.05 -11.73
C LEU A 128 5.41 -0.44 -11.41
N PRO A 129 5.75 -1.28 -12.42
CA PRO A 129 6.07 -2.68 -12.17
C PRO A 129 7.14 -2.77 -11.05
N GLN A 130 7.11 -3.82 -10.23
CA GLN A 130 8.18 -4.04 -9.24
C GLN A 130 9.54 -4.04 -9.96
N ARG A 131 10.66 -3.82 -9.25
CA ARG A 131 11.99 -3.87 -9.92
C ARG A 131 12.14 -5.15 -10.75
N ARG A 132 11.68 -6.28 -10.21
CA ARG A 132 11.62 -7.58 -10.89
C ARG A 132 10.74 -7.55 -12.14
N ASP A 133 9.54 -6.98 -12.08
CA ASP A 133 8.65 -6.87 -13.24
C ASP A 133 9.20 -5.89 -14.28
N LYS A 134 9.95 -4.86 -13.87
CA LYS A 134 10.64 -3.92 -14.76
C LYS A 134 11.84 -4.55 -15.44
N GLU A 135 12.62 -5.36 -14.72
CA GLU A 135 13.72 -6.15 -15.28
C GLU A 135 13.16 -7.22 -16.22
N ARG A 136 12.00 -7.81 -15.89
CA ARG A 136 11.26 -8.71 -16.76
C ARG A 136 10.73 -8.00 -18.02
N LEU A 137 10.13 -6.82 -17.89
CA LEU A 137 9.69 -6.03 -19.04
C LEU A 137 10.88 -5.59 -19.91
N ALA A 138 11.97 -5.12 -19.28
CA ALA A 138 13.18 -4.72 -19.99
C ALA A 138 13.81 -5.91 -20.73
N SER A 139 13.82 -7.11 -20.15
CA SER A 139 14.29 -8.32 -20.82
C SER A 139 13.31 -8.81 -21.90
N MET A 140 12.00 -8.69 -21.69
CA MET A 140 10.99 -9.07 -22.69
C MET A 140 11.06 -8.20 -23.95
N VAL A 141 11.52 -6.95 -23.85
CA VAL A 141 11.66 -6.04 -25.00
C VAL A 141 12.82 -6.41 -25.92
N MET A 142 13.64 -7.38 -25.51
CA MET A 142 14.63 -8.03 -26.38
C MET A 142 14.01 -9.02 -27.36
N PHE A 143 12.70 -9.29 -27.25
CA PHE A 143 11.98 -10.26 -28.05
C PHE A 143 10.77 -9.63 -28.75
N ASP A 144 10.43 -10.12 -29.93
CA ASP A 144 9.10 -10.01 -30.52
C ASP A 144 8.20 -11.12 -29.96
N LEU A 145 6.95 -10.75 -29.68
CA LEU A 145 5.98 -11.62 -29.04
C LEU A 145 4.89 -11.97 -30.06
N ASP A 146 4.84 -13.25 -30.45
CA ASP A 146 3.79 -13.77 -31.32
C ASP A 146 2.79 -14.58 -30.49
N PHE A 147 1.51 -14.33 -30.75
CA PHE A 147 0.38 -15.06 -30.16
C PHE A 147 -0.23 -15.96 -31.25
N PRO A 148 0.28 -17.19 -31.44
CA PRO A 148 -0.26 -18.09 -32.46
C PRO A 148 -1.71 -18.45 -32.13
N ALA A 149 -2.57 -18.46 -33.15
CA ALA A 149 -4.01 -18.65 -33.02
C ALA A 149 -4.45 -20.11 -32.81
N ASP A 150 -3.51 -21.05 -32.71
CA ASP A 150 -3.82 -22.47 -32.72
C ASP A 150 -4.28 -22.97 -31.35
N HIS A 151 -5.50 -23.50 -31.33
CA HIS A 151 -6.03 -24.44 -30.33
C HIS A 151 -5.93 -24.05 -28.85
N GLY A 152 -6.41 -22.86 -28.48
CA GLY A 152 -6.72 -22.54 -27.08
C GLY A 152 -5.50 -22.44 -26.16
N ILE A 153 -4.42 -21.80 -26.63
CA ILE A 153 -3.12 -21.84 -25.96
C ILE A 153 -2.83 -20.60 -25.06
N THR A 154 -2.28 -20.93 -23.90
CA THR A 154 -1.69 -20.14 -22.81
C THR A 154 -0.19 -19.83 -22.97
N HIS A 155 0.38 -19.95 -24.18
CA HIS A 155 1.82 -19.83 -24.44
C HIS A 155 2.16 -18.73 -25.45
N VAL A 156 3.14 -17.89 -25.09
CA VAL A 156 3.64 -16.77 -25.89
C VAL A 156 4.93 -17.20 -26.60
N ARG A 157 5.00 -17.09 -27.93
CA ARG A 157 6.23 -17.34 -28.69
C ARG A 157 7.12 -16.10 -28.62
N GLN A 158 8.37 -16.29 -28.22
CA GLN A 158 9.37 -15.21 -28.09
C GLN A 158 10.44 -15.36 -29.16
N THR A 159 10.54 -14.40 -30.07
CA THR A 159 11.55 -14.36 -31.14
C THR A 159 12.57 -13.28 -30.82
N PRO A 160 13.88 -13.56 -30.70
CA PRO A 160 14.88 -12.53 -30.38
C PRO A 160 14.93 -11.45 -31.47
N LYS A 161 14.95 -10.18 -31.06
CA LYS A 161 15.18 -9.04 -31.94
C LYS A 161 16.64 -8.96 -32.39
N ASP A 162 16.87 -8.22 -33.48
CA ASP A 162 18.23 -7.83 -33.86
C ASP A 162 18.92 -7.10 -32.70
N ARG A 163 20.22 -7.39 -32.50
CA ARG A 163 21.00 -6.89 -31.37
C ARG A 163 20.98 -5.36 -31.26
N GLN A 164 21.05 -4.63 -32.38
CA GLN A 164 21.06 -3.16 -32.33
C GLN A 164 19.68 -2.61 -31.98
N GLU A 165 18.63 -3.22 -32.51
CA GLU A 165 17.25 -2.83 -32.22
C GLU A 165 16.87 -3.13 -30.77
N ALA A 166 17.21 -4.33 -30.30
CA ALA A 166 17.02 -4.77 -28.93
C ALA A 166 17.75 -3.83 -27.95
N LEU A 167 19.01 -3.47 -28.22
CA LEU A 167 19.76 -2.52 -27.39
C LEU A 167 19.14 -1.12 -27.40
N ARG A 168 18.60 -0.63 -28.52
CA ARG A 168 17.92 0.68 -28.59
C ARG A 168 16.60 0.67 -27.81
N ALA A 169 15.83 -0.42 -27.91
CA ALA A 169 14.57 -0.59 -27.19
C ALA A 169 14.80 -0.76 -25.68
N PHE A 170 15.79 -1.59 -25.31
CA PHE A 170 16.25 -1.76 -23.94
C PHE A 170 16.74 -0.43 -23.35
N ARG A 171 17.54 0.36 -24.06
CA ARG A 171 17.98 1.69 -23.57
C ARG A 171 16.83 2.68 -23.43
N ARG A 172 15.83 2.64 -24.32
CA ARG A 172 14.61 3.47 -24.18
C ARG A 172 13.83 3.10 -22.92
N ILE A 173 13.56 1.83 -22.71
CA ILE A 173 12.85 1.35 -21.51
C ILE A 173 13.69 1.54 -20.27
N ARG A 174 14.99 1.29 -20.32
CA ARG A 174 15.91 1.54 -19.22
C ARG A 174 15.94 3.01 -18.86
N LYS A 175 15.90 3.97 -19.80
CA LYS A 175 15.70 5.40 -19.49
C LYS A 175 14.34 5.67 -18.84
N THR A 176 13.27 4.97 -19.23
CA THR A 176 11.95 5.04 -18.59
C THR A 176 11.94 4.39 -17.18
N VAL A 177 12.81 3.39 -16.96
CA VAL A 177 12.90 2.56 -15.75
C VAL A 177 13.91 3.13 -14.72
N GLU A 178 14.99 3.78 -15.18
CA GLU A 178 16.12 4.33 -14.40
C GLU A 178 15.69 5.45 -13.46
N PHE A 179 14.57 6.13 -13.73
CA PHE A 179 13.98 7.06 -12.77
C PHE A 179 13.18 6.33 -11.68
N SER A 180 13.82 5.42 -10.95
CA SER A 180 13.27 4.85 -9.71
C SER A 180 13.98 5.39 -8.48
N ASP A 181 14.35 6.67 -8.48
CA ASP A 181 14.68 7.37 -7.26
C ASP A 181 13.38 7.61 -6.48
N LYS A 182 13.27 7.12 -5.24
CA LYS A 182 11.98 6.92 -4.57
C LYS A 182 11.25 8.22 -4.18
N GLY A 183 11.96 9.34 -4.08
CA GLY A 183 11.35 10.68 -4.04
C GLY A 183 10.53 11.00 -5.30
N SER A 184 11.03 10.58 -6.48
CA SER A 184 10.33 10.79 -7.75
C SER A 184 9.04 9.98 -7.89
N ARG A 185 8.88 8.86 -7.15
CA ARG A 185 7.66 8.03 -7.21
C ARG A 185 6.54 8.67 -6.41
N ALA A 186 6.81 9.11 -5.18
CA ALA A 186 5.83 9.81 -4.37
C ALA A 186 5.46 11.18 -4.97
N ASP A 187 6.43 11.93 -5.50
CA ASP A 187 6.12 13.19 -6.19
C ASP A 187 5.31 12.97 -7.47
N ARG A 188 5.57 11.90 -8.23
CA ARG A 188 4.71 11.51 -9.37
C ARG A 188 3.31 11.11 -8.91
N PHE A 189 3.19 10.37 -7.82
CA PHE A 189 1.90 10.03 -7.20
C PHE A 189 1.12 11.30 -6.88
N PHE A 190 1.67 12.22 -6.10
CA PHE A 190 0.97 13.45 -5.72
C PHE A 190 0.73 14.39 -6.91
N LYS A 191 1.61 14.38 -7.93
CA LYS A 191 1.36 15.10 -9.19
C LYS A 191 0.15 14.51 -9.92
N ARG A 192 0.03 13.18 -10.02
CA ARG A 192 -1.11 12.49 -10.65
C ARG A 192 -2.40 12.72 -9.89
N VAL A 193 -2.38 12.55 -8.56
CA VAL A 193 -3.50 12.91 -7.68
C VAL A 193 -3.96 14.33 -7.99
N ARG A 194 -3.03 15.31 -7.96
CA ARG A 194 -3.33 16.70 -8.28
C ARG A 194 -3.81 16.91 -9.71
N MET A 195 -3.55 16.02 -10.66
CA MET A 195 -4.05 16.15 -12.04
C MET A 195 -5.50 15.67 -12.18
N GLN A 196 -5.87 14.57 -11.50
CA GLN A 196 -7.18 13.92 -11.67
C GLN A 196 -8.21 14.35 -10.63
N TYR A 197 -7.76 14.63 -9.40
CA TYR A 197 -8.62 14.81 -8.25
C TYR A 197 -8.63 16.25 -7.73
N ALA A 198 -9.73 16.61 -7.08
CA ALA A 198 -9.84 17.79 -6.24
C ALA A 198 -8.89 17.67 -5.02
N PRO A 199 -8.49 18.80 -4.41
CA PRO A 199 -7.71 18.78 -3.17
C PRO A 199 -8.40 17.94 -2.08
N SER A 200 -7.63 17.09 -1.40
CA SER A 200 -8.09 16.33 -0.24
C SER A 200 -7.15 16.58 0.95
N GLU A 201 -7.74 16.70 2.13
CA GLU A 201 -7.03 16.99 3.38
C GLU A 201 -6.14 15.80 3.77
N TRP A 202 -6.69 14.58 3.80
CA TRP A 202 -5.92 13.39 4.17
C TRP A 202 -4.74 13.13 3.22
N LEU A 203 -4.90 13.37 1.91
CA LEU A 203 -3.80 13.25 0.94
C LEU A 203 -2.74 14.32 1.13
N SER A 204 -3.17 15.54 1.46
CA SER A 204 -2.26 16.65 1.78
C SER A 204 -1.47 16.37 3.05
N GLU A 205 -2.11 15.74 4.03
CA GLU A 205 -1.49 15.33 5.28
C GLU A 205 -0.46 14.23 5.07
N VAL A 206 -0.79 13.15 4.34
CA VAL A 206 0.17 12.09 3.98
C VAL A 206 1.38 12.69 3.24
N LYS A 207 1.14 13.62 2.32
CA LYS A 207 2.20 14.35 1.59
C LYS A 207 3.09 15.16 2.53
N ARG A 208 2.50 15.85 3.50
CA ARG A 208 3.21 16.67 4.48
C ARG A 208 4.11 15.79 5.35
N LEU A 209 3.59 14.67 5.85
CA LEU A 209 4.32 13.70 6.67
C LEU A 209 5.54 13.13 5.94
N LEU A 210 5.37 12.73 4.67
CA LEU A 210 6.50 12.25 3.84
C LEU A 210 7.58 13.31 3.64
N ARG A 211 7.20 14.60 3.61
CA ARG A 211 8.10 15.72 3.32
C ARG A 211 8.79 16.27 4.58
N THR A 212 8.54 15.70 5.75
CA THR A 212 9.25 16.08 6.98
C THR A 212 10.75 15.84 6.83
N PRO A 213 11.61 16.67 7.47
CA PRO A 213 13.06 16.54 7.36
C PRO A 213 13.58 15.14 7.71
N SER A 214 13.08 14.55 8.80
CA SER A 214 13.50 13.22 9.26
C SER A 214 13.18 12.11 8.24
N VAL A 215 11.97 12.12 7.64
CA VAL A 215 11.61 11.14 6.62
C VAL A 215 12.47 11.30 5.36
N ARG A 216 12.73 12.54 4.94
CA ARG A 216 13.63 12.79 3.79
C ARG A 216 15.03 12.27 4.05
N GLU A 217 15.59 12.55 5.23
CA GLU A 217 16.91 12.09 5.62
C GLU A 217 17.00 10.56 5.60
N ILE A 218 16.05 9.84 6.20
CA ILE A 218 16.01 8.37 6.16
C ILE A 218 15.91 7.83 4.71
N HIS A 219 15.12 8.48 3.86
CA HIS A 219 15.03 8.10 2.44
C HIS A 219 16.33 8.36 1.67
N ASP A 220 17.00 9.48 1.91
CA ASP A 220 18.28 9.81 1.30
C ASP A 220 19.37 8.84 1.76
N LEU A 221 19.35 8.45 3.04
CA LEU A 221 20.24 7.43 3.60
C LEU A 221 19.99 6.07 2.94
N ARG A 222 18.73 5.66 2.77
CA ARG A 222 18.38 4.41 2.06
C ARG A 222 18.97 4.35 0.65
N ASN A 223 19.03 5.49 -0.05
CA ASN A 223 19.63 5.59 -1.38
C ASN A 223 21.17 5.55 -1.36
N GLN A 224 21.79 5.97 -0.25
CA GLN A 224 23.24 5.94 -0.05
C GLN A 224 23.76 4.57 0.42
N ILE A 225 22.88 3.72 0.96
CA ILE A 225 23.17 2.32 1.28
C ILE A 225 23.46 1.58 -0.04
N THR A 226 24.71 1.63 -0.45
CA THR A 226 25.26 1.01 -1.65
C THR A 226 25.55 -0.44 -1.32
N HIS A 227 24.64 -1.32 -1.72
CA HIS A 227 24.91 -2.75 -1.73
C HIS A 227 25.90 -3.06 -2.83
N ALA A 228 27.13 -3.43 -2.47
CA ALA A 228 28.07 -4.01 -3.43
C ALA A 228 27.53 -5.32 -4.05
N HIS A 229 26.55 -6.00 -3.43
CA HIS A 229 25.91 -7.20 -4.01
C HIS A 229 24.41 -7.34 -3.63
N PRO A 230 23.56 -7.90 -4.52
CA PRO A 230 22.15 -8.19 -4.22
C PRO A 230 22.00 -9.32 -3.18
N LEU A 231 20.98 -9.20 -2.32
CA LEU A 231 20.56 -10.15 -1.25
C LEU A 231 20.24 -11.60 -1.71
N THR A 232 20.40 -11.90 -3.00
CA THR A 232 20.27 -13.26 -3.56
C THR A 232 21.62 -13.88 -3.93
N ALA A 233 22.74 -13.25 -3.58
CA ALA A 233 24.06 -13.88 -3.69
C ALA A 233 24.11 -15.07 -2.71
N GLN A 234 23.84 -16.25 -3.26
CA GLN A 234 23.86 -17.52 -2.54
C GLN A 234 25.19 -17.69 -1.80
N MET A 235 25.07 -18.22 -0.59
CA MET A 235 26.12 -18.67 0.31
C MET A 235 27.38 -19.15 -0.42
N TYR A 236 28.53 -18.61 -0.04
CA TYR A 236 29.77 -19.39 -0.05
C TYR A 236 30.19 -19.60 1.41
N PRO A 237 30.37 -20.86 1.87
CA PRO A 237 31.04 -21.12 3.12
C PRO A 237 32.53 -20.93 2.87
N SER A 238 33.10 -19.82 3.33
CA SER A 238 34.55 -19.70 3.45
C SER A 238 34.86 -19.70 4.94
N PHE A 239 35.39 -20.84 5.38
CA PHE A 239 36.03 -20.99 6.67
C PHE A 239 37.23 -20.03 6.82
N ASP A 240 37.47 -19.73 8.09
CA ASP A 240 38.67 -19.24 8.75
C ASP A 240 39.25 -17.85 8.40
N PHE A 241 39.19 -16.99 9.44
CA PHE A 241 39.98 -15.79 9.66
C PHE A 241 40.05 -14.79 8.49
N GLY A 242 39.01 -13.94 8.38
CA GLY A 242 38.99 -12.79 7.46
C GLY A 242 37.61 -12.41 6.91
N GLY A 243 36.57 -13.18 7.22
CA GLY A 243 35.20 -13.03 6.70
C GLY A 243 34.35 -11.94 7.34
N VAL A 244 34.87 -10.72 7.52
CA VAL A 244 34.00 -9.57 7.80
C VAL A 244 33.50 -9.04 6.45
N PRO A 245 32.19 -9.08 6.15
CA PRO A 245 31.66 -8.37 4.99
C PRO A 245 32.13 -6.92 5.06
N GLY A 246 32.83 -6.47 4.02
CA GLY A 246 33.24 -5.08 3.86
C GLY A 246 32.04 -4.16 4.11
N PRO A 247 32.25 -3.01 4.75
CA PRO A 247 31.22 -2.27 5.48
C PRO A 247 29.97 -2.04 4.63
N GLY A 248 28.81 -2.49 5.12
CA GLY A 248 27.47 -2.22 4.58
C GLY A 248 27.10 -0.74 4.48
N LEU A 249 27.99 0.13 4.95
CA LEU A 249 27.94 1.57 4.85
C LEU A 249 29.32 2.11 4.46
N SER A 250 29.52 2.40 3.17
CA SER A 250 30.43 3.49 2.80
C SER A 250 29.65 4.80 2.92
N TYR A 251 29.37 5.25 4.14
CA TYR A 251 28.97 6.64 4.28
C TYR A 251 30.13 7.51 3.79
N ARG A 252 29.86 8.54 2.98
CA ARG A 252 30.85 9.60 2.76
C ARG A 252 31.24 10.30 4.08
N LYS A 253 30.45 10.14 5.15
CA LYS A 253 30.72 10.57 6.54
C LYS A 253 30.09 9.57 7.53
N PRO A 254 30.85 8.88 8.39
CA PRO A 254 30.26 7.95 9.36
C PRO A 254 29.22 8.67 10.22
N ALA A 255 27.95 8.30 10.08
CA ALA A 255 26.88 8.85 10.88
C ALA A 255 26.95 8.25 12.30
N ASN A 256 26.80 9.09 13.32
CA ASN A 256 26.64 8.63 14.69
C ASN A 256 25.32 7.81 14.77
N VAL A 257 25.43 6.54 15.16
CA VAL A 257 24.30 5.59 15.24
C VAL A 257 23.18 6.10 16.16
N VAL A 258 23.53 6.74 17.28
CA VAL A 258 22.55 7.30 18.22
C VAL A 258 21.75 8.43 17.56
N SER A 259 22.44 9.34 16.87
CA SER A 259 21.79 10.41 16.10
C SER A 259 20.90 9.84 15.00
N LEU A 260 21.37 8.79 14.31
CA LEU A 260 20.62 8.14 13.25
C LEU A 260 19.34 7.47 13.77
N MET A 261 19.41 6.81 14.92
CA MET A 261 18.23 6.24 15.58
C MET A 261 17.22 7.31 16.00
N SER A 262 17.69 8.46 16.47
CA SER A 262 16.79 9.60 16.78
C SER A 262 16.04 10.06 15.52
N THR A 263 16.74 10.26 14.41
CA THR A 263 16.12 10.60 13.11
C THR A 263 15.15 9.51 12.65
N LEU A 264 15.53 8.24 12.78
CA LEU A 264 14.70 7.11 12.37
C LEU A 264 13.43 6.99 13.22
N ASN A 265 13.50 7.23 14.52
CA ASN A 265 12.35 7.26 15.41
C ASN A 265 11.38 8.39 15.04
N ALA A 266 11.90 9.60 14.80
CA ALA A 266 11.08 10.71 14.32
C ALA A 266 10.44 10.42 12.95
N ALA A 267 11.15 9.73 12.06
CA ALA A 267 10.60 9.29 10.77
C ALA A 267 9.55 8.19 10.94
N HIS A 268 9.73 7.28 11.91
CA HIS A 268 8.80 6.20 12.22
C HIS A 268 7.46 6.75 12.74
N SER A 269 7.45 7.71 13.66
CA SER A 269 6.20 8.35 14.13
C SER A 269 5.43 9.05 13.00
N ASN A 270 6.14 9.64 12.03
CA ASN A 270 5.49 10.23 10.84
C ASN A 270 4.87 9.16 9.92
N LEU A 271 5.53 8.02 9.76
CA LEU A 271 5.00 6.88 9.02
C LEU A 271 3.77 6.29 9.72
N GLU A 272 3.82 6.08 11.03
CA GLU A 272 2.69 5.60 11.83
C GLU A 272 1.45 6.49 11.62
N ARG A 273 1.64 7.82 11.74
CA ARG A 273 0.57 8.79 11.49
C ARG A 273 0.05 8.72 10.06
N ALA A 274 0.92 8.53 9.07
CA ALA A 274 0.52 8.41 7.67
C ALA A 274 -0.28 7.12 7.42
N VAL A 275 0.12 6.00 8.01
CA VAL A 275 -0.61 4.72 7.96
C VAL A 275 -1.98 4.88 8.59
N ARG A 276 -2.09 5.51 9.77
CA ARG A 276 -3.38 5.78 10.42
C ARG A 276 -4.29 6.67 9.56
N VAL A 277 -3.79 7.79 9.03
CA VAL A 277 -4.55 8.69 8.16
C VAL A 277 -5.06 7.96 6.91
N ALA A 278 -4.20 7.19 6.26
CA ALA A 278 -4.57 6.42 5.07
C ALA A 278 -5.60 5.32 5.39
N ARG A 279 -5.42 4.60 6.51
CA ARG A 279 -6.37 3.58 6.95
C ARG A 279 -7.75 4.16 7.21
N THR A 280 -7.82 5.29 7.93
CA THR A 280 -9.09 6.01 8.16
C THR A 280 -9.75 6.41 6.85
N ALA A 281 -8.99 6.95 5.89
CA ALA A 281 -9.51 7.29 4.57
C ALA A 281 -10.03 6.06 3.80
N ILE A 282 -9.39 4.91 3.90
CA ILE A 282 -9.85 3.66 3.27
C ILE A 282 -11.13 3.15 3.92
N VAL A 283 -11.19 3.12 5.26
CA VAL A 283 -12.38 2.70 6.02
C VAL A 283 -13.57 3.61 5.72
N GLY A 284 -13.34 4.92 5.68
CA GLY A 284 -14.35 5.92 5.32
C GLY A 284 -14.65 6.00 3.82
N PHE A 285 -13.91 5.24 2.99
CA PHE A 285 -13.92 5.34 1.53
C PHE A 285 -13.82 6.79 1.02
N GLU A 286 -12.91 7.57 1.61
CA GLU A 286 -12.71 9.00 1.34
C GLU A 286 -11.95 9.23 0.02
N VAL A 287 -12.46 8.74 -1.10
CA VAL A 287 -11.89 9.01 -2.42
C VAL A 287 -12.27 10.44 -2.84
N PRO A 288 -11.34 11.34 -3.19
CA PRO A 288 -11.70 12.69 -3.58
C PRO A 288 -12.51 12.71 -4.88
N ASN A 289 -13.34 13.74 -5.08
CA ASN A 289 -14.00 13.96 -6.37
C ASN A 289 -12.98 14.25 -7.48
N SER A 290 -13.36 13.96 -8.73
CA SER A 290 -12.59 14.42 -9.89
C SER A 290 -12.56 15.96 -9.93
N LYS A 291 -11.55 16.53 -10.59
CA LYS A 291 -11.43 17.99 -10.74
C LYS A 291 -12.66 18.66 -11.34
N GLY A 292 -13.26 18.04 -12.36
CA GLY A 292 -14.45 18.59 -13.03
C GLY A 292 -15.65 18.70 -12.09
N ASN A 293 -15.66 17.89 -11.03
CA ASN A 293 -16.72 17.84 -10.03
C ASN A 293 -16.25 18.34 -8.65
N ALA A 294 -15.24 19.21 -8.62
CA ALA A 294 -14.80 19.85 -7.40
C ALA A 294 -15.95 20.69 -6.80
N GLY A 295 -16.28 20.47 -5.53
CA GLY A 295 -17.39 21.16 -4.85
C GLY A 295 -18.79 20.62 -5.15
N VAL A 296 -18.92 19.67 -6.09
CA VAL A 296 -20.19 19.00 -6.36
C VAL A 296 -20.49 18.02 -5.21
N ARG A 297 -21.70 18.09 -4.67
CA ARG A 297 -22.20 17.16 -3.67
C ARG A 297 -22.94 16.03 -4.36
N PHE A 298 -22.47 14.81 -4.14
CA PHE A 298 -23.16 13.60 -4.53
C PHE A 298 -23.85 13.04 -3.30
N GLU A 299 -25.07 12.54 -3.45
CA GLU A 299 -25.91 12.12 -2.35
C GLU A 299 -26.49 10.74 -2.63
N VAL A 300 -26.69 9.98 -1.56
CA VAL A 300 -27.34 8.67 -1.59
C VAL A 300 -28.51 8.72 -0.64
N ASP A 301 -29.66 8.28 -1.12
CA ASP A 301 -30.88 8.15 -0.33
C ASP A 301 -30.95 6.74 0.26
N GLU A 302 -31.18 6.65 1.57
CA GLU A 302 -31.63 5.44 2.27
C GLU A 302 -33.15 5.39 2.20
N LEU A 303 -33.67 4.35 1.57
CA LEU A 303 -35.09 4.17 1.32
C LEU A 303 -35.59 2.93 2.05
N ALA A 304 -36.67 3.05 2.81
CA ALA A 304 -37.38 1.94 3.42
C ALA A 304 -38.53 1.49 2.52
N CYS A 305 -38.61 0.19 2.20
CA CYS A 305 -39.69 -0.35 1.39
C CYS A 305 -40.91 -0.72 2.25
N ALA A 306 -42.06 -0.16 1.93
CA ALA A 306 -43.32 -0.48 2.60
C ALA A 306 -43.79 -1.94 2.35
N ASP A 307 -43.43 -2.52 1.20
CA ASP A 307 -43.91 -3.85 0.81
C ASP A 307 -43.11 -4.99 1.47
N CYS A 308 -41.78 -4.84 1.58
CA CYS A 308 -40.91 -5.90 2.14
C CYS A 308 -40.16 -5.51 3.42
N GLY A 309 -40.24 -4.25 3.85
CA GLY A 309 -39.53 -3.73 5.03
C GLY A 309 -38.02 -3.53 4.83
N GLU A 310 -37.47 -3.96 3.69
CA GLU A 310 -36.02 -3.88 3.42
C GLU A 310 -35.56 -2.45 3.19
N ARG A 311 -34.35 -2.14 3.64
CA ARG A 311 -33.68 -0.87 3.39
C ARG A 311 -32.84 -0.97 2.13
N THR A 312 -33.09 -0.11 1.17
CA THR A 312 -32.30 -0.01 -0.05
C THR A 312 -31.62 1.35 -0.11
N PHE A 313 -30.49 1.41 -0.77
CA PHE A 313 -29.75 2.64 -0.93
C PHE A 313 -29.56 2.92 -2.41
N LEU A 314 -29.97 4.11 -2.84
CA LEU A 314 -29.93 4.51 -4.24
C LEU A 314 -29.24 5.87 -4.39
N PRO A 315 -28.46 6.07 -5.47
CA PRO A 315 -27.91 7.38 -5.77
C PRO A 315 -29.04 8.37 -6.02
N ARG A 316 -28.94 9.53 -5.39
CA ARG A 316 -29.87 10.63 -5.65
C ARG A 316 -29.54 11.27 -6.99
N LEU A 317 -30.45 11.17 -7.95
CA LEU A 317 -30.34 11.79 -9.26
C LEU A 317 -30.87 13.23 -9.23
N MET A 318 -30.25 14.12 -10.01
CA MET A 318 -30.63 15.53 -10.17
C MET A 318 -30.89 15.80 -11.67
N PRO A 319 -32.12 16.20 -12.08
CA PRO A 319 -33.33 16.33 -11.25
C PRO A 319 -33.80 14.98 -10.68
N PRO A 320 -34.55 14.97 -9.56
CA PRO A 320 -35.09 13.74 -8.99
C PRO A 320 -35.97 13.04 -10.02
N SER A 321 -35.50 11.91 -10.52
CA SER A 321 -36.22 11.07 -11.47
C SER A 321 -37.01 9.99 -10.75
N HIS A 322 -38.12 9.54 -11.34
CA HIS A 322 -38.97 8.44 -10.87
C HIS A 322 -38.35 7.03 -10.92
N ASN A 323 -37.03 6.93 -10.80
CA ASN A 323 -36.27 5.68 -10.91
C ASN A 323 -35.85 5.15 -9.53
N ARG A 324 -36.61 5.44 -8.47
CA ARG A 324 -36.42 4.79 -7.18
C ARG A 324 -37.18 3.47 -7.16
N PHE A 325 -36.51 2.42 -6.70
CA PHE A 325 -37.09 1.08 -6.62
C PHE A 325 -36.48 0.30 -5.44
N CYS A 326 -37.24 -0.64 -4.88
CA CYS A 326 -36.67 -1.59 -3.92
C CYS A 326 -35.78 -2.59 -4.66
N ARG A 327 -34.48 -2.66 -4.32
CA ARG A 327 -33.56 -3.63 -4.93
C ARG A 327 -33.95 -5.10 -4.69
N LEU A 328 -34.73 -5.38 -3.64
CA LEU A 328 -35.17 -6.73 -3.29
C LEU A 328 -36.45 -7.16 -4.02
N CYS A 329 -37.54 -6.41 -3.85
CA CYS A 329 -38.86 -6.80 -4.39
C CYS A 329 -39.27 -6.04 -5.65
N GLY A 330 -38.51 -5.02 -6.07
CA GLY A 330 -38.84 -4.21 -7.23
C GLY A 330 -39.98 -3.21 -7.04
N ALA A 331 -40.45 -2.98 -5.81
CA ALA A 331 -41.48 -1.98 -5.52
C ALA A 331 -41.05 -0.59 -5.99
N ASN A 332 -41.98 0.15 -6.62
CA ASN A 332 -41.73 1.47 -7.21
C ASN A 332 -41.63 2.57 -6.14
N GLU A 333 -41.25 3.78 -6.58
CA GLU A 333 -41.04 4.96 -5.74
C GLU A 333 -42.17 5.26 -4.74
N ASP A 334 -43.44 5.10 -5.13
CA ASP A 334 -44.60 5.37 -4.25
C ASP A 334 -44.67 4.45 -3.02
N ARG A 335 -43.90 3.36 -3.02
CA ARG A 335 -43.79 2.38 -1.92
C ARG A 335 -42.51 2.56 -1.11
N LEU A 336 -41.74 3.61 -1.37
CA LEU A 336 -40.46 3.87 -0.75
C LEU A 336 -40.51 5.17 0.05
N GLU A 337 -40.12 5.09 1.32
CA GLU A 337 -39.95 6.26 2.16
C GLU A 337 -38.46 6.57 2.30
N CYS A 338 -38.05 7.81 1.97
CA CYS A 338 -36.68 8.24 2.20
C CYS A 338 -36.45 8.52 3.68
N THR A 339 -35.67 7.67 4.35
CA THR A 339 -35.40 7.78 5.78
C THR A 339 -34.16 8.61 6.08
N ALA A 340 -33.21 8.69 5.14
CA ALA A 340 -32.00 9.51 5.28
C ALA A 340 -31.40 9.86 3.92
N THR A 341 -30.73 11.00 3.82
CA THR A 341 -29.87 11.35 2.68
C THR A 341 -28.46 11.60 3.21
N THR A 342 -27.47 10.89 2.66
CA THR A 342 -26.08 11.00 3.09
C THR A 342 -25.21 11.48 1.93
N PRO A 343 -24.35 12.51 2.14
CA PRO A 343 -23.38 12.90 1.13
C PRO A 343 -22.32 11.82 0.96
N VAL A 344 -21.98 11.51 -0.28
CA VAL A 344 -20.95 10.53 -0.64
C VAL A 344 -19.98 11.11 -1.66
N PRO A 345 -18.77 10.56 -1.77
CA PRO A 345 -17.88 10.91 -2.87
C PRO A 345 -18.39 10.49 -4.24
N GLN A 346 -17.94 11.20 -5.28
CA GLN A 346 -18.29 10.91 -6.66
C GLN A 346 -18.09 9.43 -7.05
N PRO A 347 -16.95 8.76 -6.76
CA PRO A 347 -16.76 7.38 -7.19
C PRO A 347 -17.77 6.41 -6.58
N VAL A 348 -18.05 6.56 -5.27
CA VAL A 348 -19.11 5.79 -4.58
C VAL A 348 -20.44 5.95 -5.27
N TRP A 349 -20.80 7.20 -5.58
CA TRP A 349 -22.06 7.50 -6.22
C TRP A 349 -22.17 6.84 -7.61
N PHE A 350 -21.10 6.88 -8.41
CA PHE A 350 -21.08 6.22 -9.72
C PHE A 350 -21.14 4.69 -9.63
N ASP A 351 -20.44 4.09 -8.67
CA ASP A 351 -20.50 2.63 -8.46
C ASP A 351 -21.92 2.22 -8.04
N MET A 352 -22.54 2.96 -7.12
CA MET A 352 -23.94 2.73 -6.73
C MET A 352 -24.92 2.94 -7.90
N LEU A 353 -24.67 3.91 -8.78
CA LEU A 353 -25.48 4.12 -9.98
C LEU A 353 -25.36 2.95 -10.95
N ARG A 354 -24.15 2.45 -11.18
CA ARG A 354 -23.91 1.28 -12.04
C ARG A 354 -24.60 0.04 -11.49
N GLU A 355 -24.48 -0.22 -10.18
CA GLU A 355 -25.17 -1.33 -9.52
C GLU A 355 -26.68 -1.19 -9.64
N SER A 356 -27.24 -0.02 -9.30
CA SER A 356 -28.68 0.23 -9.37
C SER A 356 -29.22 0.06 -10.79
N THR A 357 -28.45 0.48 -11.80
CA THR A 357 -28.81 0.29 -13.21
C THR A 357 -28.85 -1.20 -13.58
N THR A 358 -27.89 -1.97 -13.07
CA THR A 358 -27.82 -3.43 -13.28
C THR A 358 -28.98 -4.14 -12.61
N ASP A 359 -29.31 -3.77 -11.37
CA ASP A 359 -30.45 -4.34 -10.64
C ASP A 359 -31.78 -4.02 -11.33
N LEU A 360 -31.93 -2.79 -11.82
CA LEU A 360 -33.11 -2.40 -12.59
C LEU A 360 -33.24 -3.18 -13.92
N GLN A 361 -32.13 -3.49 -14.58
CA GLN A 361 -32.13 -4.35 -15.77
C GLN A 361 -32.54 -5.80 -15.45
N LYS A 362 -32.09 -6.35 -14.31
CA LYS A 362 -32.50 -7.68 -13.86
C LYS A 362 -34.00 -7.74 -13.56
N LEU A 363 -34.55 -6.71 -12.89
CA LEU A 363 -35.99 -6.62 -12.59
C LEU A 363 -36.86 -6.50 -13.85
N LYS A 364 -36.35 -5.88 -14.92
CA LYS A 364 -37.05 -5.77 -16.22
C LYS A 364 -36.95 -7.03 -17.09
N SER A 365 -36.02 -7.93 -16.78
CA SER A 365 -35.81 -9.15 -17.56
C SER A 365 -36.83 -10.22 -17.12
N PRO A 366 -37.61 -10.83 -18.03
CA PRO A 366 -38.49 -11.93 -17.65
C PRO A 366 -37.68 -13.08 -17.05
N PRO A 367 -38.20 -13.82 -16.05
CA PRO A 367 -37.49 -14.94 -15.47
C PRO A 367 -37.10 -15.92 -16.58
N ALA A 368 -35.81 -16.28 -16.64
CA ALA A 368 -35.32 -17.28 -17.58
C ALA A 368 -36.11 -18.57 -17.36
N LYS A 369 -36.85 -18.99 -18.39
CA LYS A 369 -37.70 -20.19 -18.36
C LYS A 369 -36.87 -21.47 -18.27
#